data_AF-A0A1C6DZP6-F1
#
_entry.id   AF-A0A1C6DZP6-F1
#
_cell.length_a   1.000
_cell.length_b   1.000
_cell.length_c   1.000
_cell.angle_alpha   90.00
_cell.angle_beta   90.00
_cell.angle_gamma   90.00
#
_symmetry.space_group_name_H-M   'P 1'
#
loop_
_entity.id
_entity.type
_entity.pdbx_description
1 polymer ?
#
loop_
_entity_poly.entity_id
_entity_poly.type
_entity_poly.pdbx_seq_one_letter_code
_entity_poly.pdbx_strand_id
1 'polypeptide(L)'
;MENKKPTQFLMKPKVDFCFKELMEDEEVRNAFLAAVLGINPKEINESKILPSHLRQKDKDDKLGILNFIMFDDEEYYSRFHFWSDKGRKLYSDKFEIHTLELPKLAKHDYPETELLKWLQFINAETEEEFEMAAEKSEYIKKAYEDLNRISADEEKRLEYEERERAIRDHQYFSTVYKNTGLKEGRREGRQEGRQEGIQAVVELLQEMELEKEVICGKVQEKFHISSQEAAQEVEKYWK
;
A
#
# COMPACT_ATOMS: atom_id res chain seq x y z
N MET A 1 2.19 -14.12 -42.74
CA MET A 1 1.89 -12.93 -41.92
C MET A 1 0.85 -13.38 -40.93
N GLU A 2 1.25 -13.65 -39.69
CA GLU A 2 0.29 -14.00 -38.63
C GLU A 2 -0.64 -12.81 -38.42
N ASN A 3 -1.94 -13.06 -38.57
CA ASN A 3 -2.98 -12.13 -38.14
C ASN A 3 -2.85 -12.00 -36.62
N LYS A 4 -2.14 -10.97 -36.15
CA LYS A 4 -2.23 -10.57 -34.74
C LYS A 4 -3.69 -10.20 -34.50
N LYS A 5 -4.40 -11.04 -33.74
CA LYS A 5 -5.71 -10.69 -33.20
C LYS A 5 -5.56 -9.34 -32.48
N PRO A 6 -6.51 -8.41 -32.63
CA PRO A 6 -6.47 -7.18 -31.84
C PRO A 6 -6.43 -7.59 -30.37
N THR A 7 -5.37 -7.20 -29.65
CA THR A 7 -5.21 -7.49 -28.23
C THR A 7 -6.39 -6.88 -27.50
N GLN A 8 -7.33 -7.73 -27.09
CA GLN A 8 -8.51 -7.31 -26.37
C GLN A 8 -8.05 -6.79 -25.01
N PHE A 9 -8.54 -5.62 -24.60
CA PHE A 9 -8.25 -5.12 -23.26
C PHE A 9 -8.75 -6.13 -22.23
N LEU A 10 -7.86 -6.48 -21.30
CA LEU A 10 -8.17 -7.39 -20.21
C LEU A 10 -7.92 -6.68 -18.87
N MET A 11 -8.92 -6.72 -18.00
CA MET A 11 -8.78 -6.23 -16.63
C MET A 11 -7.78 -7.08 -15.86
N LYS A 12 -7.12 -6.50 -14.86
CA LYS A 12 -6.18 -7.23 -14.02
C LYS A 12 -6.89 -7.83 -12.80
N PRO A 13 -6.83 -9.15 -12.58
CA PRO A 13 -7.50 -9.78 -11.43
C PRO A 13 -7.01 -9.30 -10.07
N LYS A 14 -5.79 -8.75 -9.97
CA LYS A 14 -5.28 -8.15 -8.73
C LYS A 14 -6.00 -6.86 -8.31
N VAL A 15 -6.79 -6.24 -9.20
CA VAL A 15 -7.63 -5.09 -8.85
C VAL A 15 -8.87 -5.59 -8.13
N ASP A 16 -9.20 -4.97 -7.00
CA ASP A 16 -10.22 -5.47 -6.07
C ASP A 16 -11.60 -5.68 -6.72
N PHE A 17 -12.00 -4.77 -7.59
CA PHE A 17 -13.24 -4.89 -8.37
C PHE A 17 -13.23 -6.13 -9.25
N CYS A 18 -12.18 -6.31 -10.06
CA CYS A 18 -12.07 -7.44 -10.97
C CYS A 18 -12.01 -8.78 -10.22
N PHE A 19 -11.25 -8.83 -9.12
CA PHE A 19 -11.21 -10.00 -8.25
C PHE A 19 -12.60 -10.38 -7.73
N LYS A 20 -13.37 -9.39 -7.24
CA LYS A 20 -14.74 -9.61 -6.74
C LYS A 20 -15.65 -10.15 -7.82
N GLU A 21 -15.64 -9.54 -9.01
CA GLU A 21 -16.45 -9.98 -10.15
C GLU A 21 -16.14 -11.42 -10.57
N LEU A 22 -14.86 -11.82 -10.56
CA LEU A 22 -14.48 -13.21 -10.83
C LEU A 22 -15.00 -14.17 -9.76
N MET A 23 -14.97 -13.75 -8.50
CA MET A 23 -15.42 -14.57 -7.38
C MET A 23 -16.95 -14.69 -7.32
N GLU A 24 -17.73 -13.93 -8.09
CA GLU A 24 -19.18 -14.12 -8.18
C GLU A 24 -19.52 -15.49 -8.82
N ASP A 25 -18.68 -16.01 -9.73
CA ASP A 25 -18.83 -17.38 -10.22
C ASP A 25 -18.49 -18.38 -9.11
N GLU A 26 -19.48 -19.18 -8.72
CA GLU A 26 -19.36 -20.10 -7.59
C GLU A 26 -18.32 -21.19 -7.81
N GLU A 27 -18.15 -21.66 -9.05
CA GLU A 27 -17.18 -22.71 -9.35
C GLU A 27 -15.76 -22.16 -9.29
N VAL A 28 -15.53 -20.98 -9.87
CA VAL A 28 -14.25 -20.25 -9.80
C VAL A 28 -13.91 -19.96 -8.34
N ARG A 29 -14.87 -19.44 -7.57
CA ARG A 29 -14.70 -19.13 -6.15
C ARG A 29 -14.38 -20.38 -5.34
N ASN A 30 -15.13 -21.46 -5.50
CA ASN A 30 -14.90 -22.71 -4.76
C ASN A 30 -13.55 -23.32 -5.14
N ALA A 31 -13.16 -23.31 -6.41
CA ALA A 31 -11.86 -23.81 -6.84
C ALA A 31 -10.70 -22.99 -6.25
N PHE A 32 -10.81 -21.66 -6.23
CA PHE A 32 -9.82 -20.80 -5.59
C PHE A 32 -9.75 -21.04 -4.08
N LEU A 33 -10.89 -21.08 -3.38
CA LEU A 33 -10.94 -21.36 -1.94
C LEU A 33 -10.37 -22.73 -1.60
N ALA A 34 -10.65 -23.75 -2.41
CA ALA A 34 -10.10 -25.08 -2.24
C ALA A 34 -8.57 -25.09 -2.35
N ALA A 35 -8.02 -24.33 -3.31
CA ALA A 35 -6.58 -24.16 -3.46
C ALA A 35 -5.95 -23.45 -2.24
N VAL A 36 -6.60 -22.42 -1.70
CA VAL A 36 -6.14 -21.71 -0.48
C VAL A 36 -6.18 -22.62 0.74
N LEU A 37 -7.25 -23.40 0.90
CA LEU A 37 -7.43 -24.29 2.05
C LEU A 37 -6.58 -25.56 1.95
N GLY A 38 -6.22 -25.98 0.73
CA GLY A 38 -5.51 -27.24 0.46
C GLY A 38 -6.45 -28.45 0.49
N ILE A 39 -7.71 -28.28 0.06
CA ILE A 39 -8.75 -29.31 0.04
C ILE A 39 -9.24 -29.55 -1.40
N ASN A 40 -10.04 -30.59 -1.61
CA ASN A 40 -10.72 -30.79 -2.90
C ASN A 40 -11.91 -29.81 -3.03
N PRO A 41 -12.15 -29.20 -4.20
CA PRO A 41 -13.32 -28.33 -4.42
C PRO A 41 -14.66 -28.98 -4.04
N LYS A 42 -14.78 -30.31 -4.17
CA LYS A 42 -15.99 -31.07 -3.80
C LYS A 42 -16.25 -31.16 -2.30
N GLU A 43 -15.25 -30.83 -1.47
CA GLU A 43 -15.40 -30.77 -0.01
C GLU A 43 -16.05 -29.46 0.45
N ILE A 44 -16.16 -28.46 -0.43
CA ILE A 44 -16.85 -27.20 -0.14
C ILE A 44 -18.36 -27.43 -0.29
N ASN A 45 -19.06 -27.39 0.84
CA ASN A 45 -20.51 -27.55 0.88
C ASN A 45 -21.26 -26.28 0.42
N GLU A 46 -20.77 -25.11 0.83
CA GLU A 46 -21.36 -23.80 0.53
C GLU A 46 -20.25 -22.74 0.59
N SER A 47 -20.31 -21.75 -0.30
CA SER A 47 -19.53 -20.53 -0.19
C SER A 47 -20.38 -19.31 -0.48
N LYS A 48 -20.19 -18.25 0.31
CA LYS A 48 -20.95 -17.01 0.19
C LYS A 48 -20.01 -15.81 0.27
N ILE A 49 -20.13 -14.92 -0.69
CA ILE A 49 -19.51 -13.60 -0.61
C ILE A 49 -20.31 -12.75 0.37
N LEU A 50 -19.63 -12.25 1.40
CA LEU A 50 -20.22 -11.27 2.30
C LEU A 50 -20.11 -9.87 1.67
N PRO A 51 -21.08 -8.97 1.93
CA PRO A 51 -21.05 -7.61 1.38
C PRO A 51 -19.73 -6.90 1.72
N SER A 52 -18.98 -6.53 0.69
CA SER A 52 -17.69 -5.82 0.83
C SER A 52 -17.84 -4.31 1.03
N HIS A 53 -19.07 -3.78 0.96
CA HIS A 53 -19.41 -2.42 1.35
C HIS A 53 -19.35 -2.25 2.87
N LEU A 54 -18.15 -2.24 3.41
CA LEU A 54 -17.88 -1.81 4.78
C LEU A 54 -18.01 -0.28 4.80
N ARG A 55 -19.24 0.24 4.90
CA ARG A 55 -19.40 1.62 5.41
C ARG A 55 -18.76 1.63 6.77
N GLN A 56 -17.83 2.55 7.00
CA GLN A 56 -17.32 2.83 8.34
C GLN A 56 -18.54 3.20 9.20
N LYS A 57 -19.00 2.27 10.05
CA LYS A 57 -20.16 2.49 10.92
C LYS A 57 -19.71 3.18 12.20
N ASP A 58 -18.51 2.81 12.68
CA ASP A 58 -17.91 3.35 13.88
C ASP A 58 -16.53 3.95 13.61
N LYS A 59 -16.12 4.92 14.45
CA LYS A 59 -14.81 5.59 14.35
C LYS A 59 -13.63 4.60 14.39
N ASP A 60 -13.82 3.45 15.02
CA ASP A 60 -12.81 2.41 15.21
C ASP A 60 -12.85 1.31 14.13
N ASP A 61 -13.82 1.36 13.20
CA ASP A 61 -13.84 0.46 12.04
C ASP A 61 -12.62 0.74 11.17
N LYS A 62 -11.75 -0.26 11.05
CA LYS A 62 -10.56 -0.20 10.18
C LYS A 62 -10.79 -1.02 8.92
N LEU A 63 -10.73 -0.36 7.77
CA LEU A 63 -10.67 -1.02 6.48
C LEU A 63 -9.21 -1.41 6.21
N GLY A 64 -8.89 -2.71 6.31
CA GLY A 64 -7.56 -3.23 5.99
C GLY A 64 -7.46 -3.61 4.52
N ILE A 65 -7.15 -2.65 3.64
CA ILE A 65 -6.67 -2.97 2.28
C ILE A 65 -5.14 -3.01 2.37
N LEU A 66 -4.59 -4.22 2.34
CA LEU A 66 -3.14 -4.44 2.41
C LEU A 66 -2.60 -4.58 0.98
N ASN A 67 -1.88 -3.58 0.50
CA ASN A 67 -1.17 -3.61 -0.79
C ASN A 67 0.33 -3.31 -0.57
N PHE A 68 0.95 -4.07 0.32
CA PHE A 68 2.39 -3.98 0.59
C PHE A 68 2.89 -5.33 1.10
N ILE A 69 4.22 -5.52 1.03
CA ILE A 69 4.88 -6.68 1.63
C ILE A 69 4.82 -6.52 3.15
N MET A 70 4.06 -7.38 3.82
CA MET A 70 3.84 -7.35 5.26
C MET A 70 4.98 -8.03 6.02
N PHE A 71 5.52 -9.13 5.48
CA PHE A 71 6.52 -9.95 6.16
C PHE A 71 7.83 -9.97 5.37
N ASP A 72 8.96 -9.89 6.08
CA ASP A 72 10.32 -9.93 5.50
C ASP A 72 10.82 -11.36 5.27
N ASP A 73 9.90 -12.31 5.12
CA ASP A 73 10.19 -13.70 4.78
C ASP A 73 10.03 -13.96 3.27
N GLU A 74 10.55 -15.12 2.84
CA GLU A 74 10.50 -15.57 1.46
C GLU A 74 9.11 -16.14 1.09
N GLU A 75 8.27 -16.49 2.06
CA GLU A 75 7.00 -17.16 1.80
C GLU A 75 5.96 -16.18 1.22
N TYR A 76 5.36 -16.52 0.08
CA TYR A 76 4.26 -15.73 -0.50
C TYR A 76 2.91 -15.98 0.17
N TYR A 77 2.80 -17.05 0.96
CA TYR A 77 1.57 -17.50 1.58
C TYR A 77 1.79 -17.76 3.06
N SER A 78 1.04 -17.07 3.90
CA SER A 78 1.07 -17.24 5.35
C SER A 78 -0.32 -17.57 5.87
N ARG A 79 -0.41 -18.60 6.73
CA ARG A 79 -1.63 -19.03 7.41
C ARG A 79 -1.47 -18.80 8.91
N PHE A 80 -2.36 -18.01 9.49
CA PHE A 80 -2.33 -17.66 10.91
C PHE A 80 -3.51 -18.26 11.66
N HIS A 81 -3.21 -18.77 12.85
CA HIS A 81 -4.18 -19.27 13.82
C HIS A 81 -4.02 -18.52 15.15
N PHE A 82 -5.04 -18.62 16.01
CA PHE A 82 -4.96 -18.09 17.37
C PHE A 82 -4.36 -19.11 18.34
N TRP A 83 -3.31 -18.69 19.04
CA TRP A 83 -2.56 -19.52 19.98
C TRP A 83 -2.51 -18.85 21.36
N SER A 84 -2.47 -19.65 22.43
CA SER A 84 -2.18 -19.13 23.77
C SER A 84 -0.72 -18.66 23.88
N ASP A 85 -0.49 -17.51 24.52
CA ASP A 85 0.86 -16.97 24.73
C ASP A 85 1.76 -17.97 25.48
N LYS A 86 1.21 -18.58 26.53
CA LYS A 86 1.89 -19.62 27.30
C LYS A 86 1.60 -20.98 26.68
N GLY A 87 2.66 -21.69 26.31
CA GLY A 87 2.59 -23.08 25.85
C GLY A 87 2.08 -23.29 24.42
N ARG A 88 1.78 -22.22 23.67
CA ARG A 88 1.38 -22.28 22.24
C ARG A 88 0.28 -23.32 22.01
N LYS A 89 -0.80 -23.26 22.78
CA LYS A 89 -1.96 -24.13 22.58
C LYS A 89 -2.91 -23.48 21.58
N LEU A 90 -3.32 -24.23 20.55
CA LEU A 90 -4.29 -23.76 19.56
C LEU A 90 -5.62 -23.46 20.26
N TYR A 91 -6.17 -22.26 20.03
CA TYR A 91 -7.45 -21.86 20.59
C TYR A 91 -8.62 -22.60 19.90
N SER A 92 -8.65 -22.57 18.56
CA SER A 92 -9.69 -23.18 17.72
C SER A 92 -9.19 -23.30 16.27
N ASP A 93 -9.72 -24.28 15.53
CA ASP A 93 -9.54 -24.47 14.08
C ASP A 93 -10.62 -23.78 13.23
N LYS A 94 -11.63 -23.17 13.89
CA LYS A 94 -12.76 -22.49 13.23
C LYS A 94 -12.45 -21.15 12.58
N PHE A 95 -11.25 -20.60 12.78
CA PHE A 95 -10.87 -19.30 12.27
C PHE A 95 -9.39 -19.28 11.90
N GLU A 96 -9.11 -18.84 10.68
CA GLU A 96 -7.76 -18.69 10.14
C GLU A 96 -7.68 -17.36 9.37
N ILE A 97 -6.49 -16.75 9.36
CA ILE A 97 -6.18 -15.62 8.49
C ILE A 97 -5.21 -16.10 7.43
N HIS A 98 -5.57 -15.95 6.16
CA HIS A 98 -4.75 -16.29 5.01
C HIS A 98 -4.23 -15.00 4.37
N THR A 99 -2.92 -14.86 4.28
CA THR A 99 -2.26 -13.70 3.66
C THR A 99 -1.51 -14.16 2.42
N LEU A 100 -1.77 -13.51 1.29
CA LEU A 100 -1.22 -13.85 -0.03
C LEU A 100 -0.48 -12.63 -0.57
N GLU A 101 0.84 -12.72 -0.69
CA GLU A 101 1.71 -11.60 -1.06
C GLU A 101 2.23 -11.75 -2.50
N LEU A 102 1.39 -11.37 -3.47
CA LEU A 102 1.68 -11.46 -4.91
C LEU A 102 3.06 -10.92 -5.33
N PRO A 103 3.59 -9.79 -4.78
CA PRO A 103 4.91 -9.29 -5.15
C PRO A 103 6.07 -10.26 -4.85
N LYS A 104 5.89 -11.24 -3.96
CA LYS A 104 6.91 -12.24 -3.63
C LYS A 104 7.03 -13.35 -4.69
N LEU A 105 6.04 -13.50 -5.56
CA LEU A 105 6.04 -14.53 -6.62
C LEU A 105 7.18 -14.34 -7.63
N ALA A 106 7.63 -13.10 -7.85
CA ALA A 106 8.71 -12.79 -8.79
C ALA A 106 10.12 -12.99 -8.20
N LYS A 107 10.24 -13.25 -6.88
CA LYS A 107 11.53 -13.22 -6.17
C LYS A 107 12.19 -14.59 -6.04
N HIS A 108 11.39 -15.66 -5.99
CA HIS A 108 11.87 -17.02 -5.73
C HIS A 108 11.17 -18.02 -6.67
N ASP A 109 11.82 -19.16 -6.87
CA ASP A 109 11.21 -20.30 -7.56
C ASP A 109 10.49 -21.16 -6.52
N TYR A 110 9.16 -21.25 -6.63
CA TYR A 110 8.32 -21.97 -5.69
C TYR A 110 7.86 -23.30 -6.29
N PRO A 111 7.71 -24.36 -5.48
CA PRO A 111 7.14 -25.60 -5.96
C PRO A 111 5.72 -25.36 -6.49
N GLU A 112 5.39 -25.99 -7.61
CA GLU A 112 4.10 -25.82 -8.24
C GLU A 112 2.99 -26.45 -7.38
N THR A 113 2.03 -25.62 -6.96
CA THR A 113 0.84 -26.02 -6.21
C THR A 113 -0.40 -25.44 -6.89
N GLU A 114 -1.58 -25.96 -6.57
CA GLU A 114 -2.84 -25.37 -7.07
C GLU A 114 -2.97 -23.90 -6.66
N LEU A 115 -2.57 -23.55 -5.44
CA LEU A 115 -2.55 -22.16 -4.99
C LEU A 115 -1.59 -21.31 -5.82
N LEU A 116 -0.36 -21.81 -6.09
CA LEU A 116 0.61 -21.07 -6.88
C LEU A 116 0.08 -20.79 -8.30
N LYS A 117 -0.58 -21.76 -8.94
CA LYS A 117 -1.20 -21.58 -10.27
C LYS A 117 -2.24 -20.46 -10.23
N TRP A 118 -3.11 -20.43 -9.22
CA TRP A 118 -4.09 -19.36 -9.04
C TRP A 118 -3.41 -18.00 -8.83
N LEU A 119 -2.37 -17.93 -8.02
CA LEU A 119 -1.67 -16.68 -7.78
C LEU A 119 -0.90 -16.18 -9.01
N GLN A 120 -0.39 -17.10 -9.85
CA GLN A 120 0.18 -16.77 -11.16
C GLN A 120 -0.87 -16.15 -12.08
N PHE A 121 -2.07 -16.74 -12.16
CA PHE A 121 -3.20 -16.15 -12.90
C PHE A 121 -3.58 -14.76 -12.37
N ILE A 122 -3.68 -14.60 -11.04
CA ILE A 122 -4.08 -13.33 -10.44
C ILE A 122 -3.03 -12.23 -10.68
N ASN A 123 -1.75 -12.61 -10.66
CA ASN A 123 -0.62 -11.71 -10.85
C ASN A 123 -0.20 -11.52 -12.31
N ALA A 124 -0.85 -12.18 -13.26
CA ALA A 124 -0.54 -12.07 -14.68
C ALA A 124 -0.76 -10.64 -15.20
N GLU A 125 0.12 -10.21 -16.09
CA GLU A 125 0.14 -8.88 -16.70
C GLU A 125 -0.10 -8.93 -18.21
N THR A 126 0.18 -10.08 -18.84
CA THR A 126 0.15 -10.27 -20.29
C THR A 126 -0.78 -11.41 -20.70
N GLU A 127 -1.31 -11.33 -21.93
CA GLU A 127 -2.19 -12.36 -22.51
C GLU A 127 -1.54 -13.76 -22.49
N GLU A 128 -0.24 -13.85 -22.79
CA GLU A 128 0.52 -15.09 -22.75
C GLU A 128 0.57 -15.70 -21.34
N GLU A 129 0.80 -14.89 -20.31
CA GLU A 129 0.76 -15.38 -18.91
C GLU A 129 -0.62 -15.89 -18.52
N PHE A 130 -1.69 -15.24 -18.98
CA PHE A 130 -3.06 -15.71 -18.76
C PHE A 130 -3.32 -17.04 -19.46
N GLU A 131 -2.93 -17.17 -20.73
CA GLU A 131 -3.08 -18.42 -21.49
C GLU A 131 -2.29 -19.57 -20.84
N MET A 132 -1.03 -19.33 -20.46
CA MET A 132 -0.21 -20.32 -19.76
C MET A 132 -0.84 -20.75 -18.42
N ALA A 133 -1.41 -19.82 -17.66
CA ALA A 133 -2.07 -20.15 -16.40
C ALA A 133 -3.37 -20.95 -16.63
N ALA A 134 -4.15 -20.58 -17.66
CA ALA A 134 -5.38 -21.26 -18.05
C ALA A 134 -5.15 -22.70 -18.54
N GLU A 135 -4.03 -22.98 -19.22
CA GLU A 135 -3.67 -24.34 -19.66
C GLU A 135 -3.42 -25.31 -18.49
N LYS A 136 -3.01 -24.80 -17.34
CA LYS A 136 -2.62 -25.61 -16.17
C LYS A 136 -3.79 -26.09 -15.32
N SER A 137 -4.99 -25.52 -15.49
CA SER A 137 -6.17 -25.84 -14.66
C SER A 137 -7.47 -25.49 -15.38
N GLU A 138 -8.42 -26.43 -15.39
CA GLU A 138 -9.76 -26.21 -15.94
C GLU A 138 -10.51 -25.08 -15.23
N TYR A 139 -10.30 -24.92 -13.92
CA TYR A 139 -10.92 -23.86 -13.14
C TYR A 139 -10.32 -22.48 -13.44
N ILE A 140 -8.99 -22.41 -13.64
CA ILE A 140 -8.33 -21.17 -14.05
C ILE A 140 -8.72 -20.80 -15.47
N LYS A 141 -8.88 -21.79 -16.36
CA LYS A 141 -9.42 -21.55 -17.70
C LYS A 141 -10.81 -20.93 -17.64
N LYS A 142 -11.71 -21.46 -16.81
CA LYS A 142 -13.03 -20.86 -16.60
C LYS A 142 -12.92 -19.42 -16.08
N ALA A 143 -12.06 -19.18 -15.08
CA ALA A 143 -11.81 -17.84 -14.56
C ALA A 143 -11.27 -16.88 -15.64
N TYR A 144 -10.44 -17.37 -16.56
CA TYR A 144 -9.95 -16.59 -17.69
C TYR A 144 -11.06 -16.28 -18.70
N GLU A 145 -11.95 -17.22 -18.98
CA GLU A 145 -13.13 -17.00 -19.83
C GLU A 145 -14.08 -15.95 -19.20
N ASP A 146 -14.29 -16.03 -17.88
CA ASP A 146 -15.05 -15.02 -17.12
C ASP A 146 -14.36 -13.66 -17.15
N LEU A 147 -13.03 -13.62 -17.01
CA LEU A 147 -12.24 -12.39 -17.09
C LEU A 147 -12.41 -11.70 -18.45
N ASN A 148 -12.39 -12.47 -19.55
CA ASN A 148 -12.62 -11.95 -20.89
C ASN A 148 -14.04 -11.37 -21.03
N ARG A 149 -15.04 -12.08 -20.48
CA ARG A 149 -16.44 -11.64 -20.50
C ARG A 149 -16.64 -10.33 -19.72
N ILE A 150 -16.11 -10.23 -18.50
CA ILE A 150 -16.23 -9.00 -17.70
C ILE A 150 -15.42 -7.85 -18.29
N SER A 151 -14.27 -8.13 -18.93
CA SER A 151 -13.43 -7.10 -19.57
C SER A 151 -14.05 -6.55 -20.86
N ALA A 152 -14.94 -7.32 -21.50
CA ALA A 152 -15.72 -6.89 -22.66
C ALA A 152 -16.96 -6.04 -22.30
N ASP A 153 -17.36 -6.03 -21.03
CA ASP A 153 -18.50 -5.24 -20.53
C ASP A 153 -18.08 -3.77 -20.31
N GLU A 154 -18.71 -2.85 -21.04
CA GLU A 154 -18.36 -1.43 -21.03
C GLU A 154 -18.64 -0.75 -19.67
N GLU A 155 -19.74 -1.11 -19.02
CA GLU A 155 -20.12 -0.53 -17.72
C GLU A 155 -19.13 -0.96 -16.64
N LYS A 156 -18.82 -2.27 -16.58
CA LYS A 156 -17.81 -2.79 -15.64
C LYS A 156 -16.43 -2.23 -15.93
N ARG A 157 -16.10 -2.02 -17.21
CA ARG A 157 -14.83 -1.41 -17.61
C ARG A 157 -14.71 0.04 -17.16
N LEU A 158 -15.79 0.80 -17.23
CA LEU A 158 -15.80 2.15 -16.70
C LEU A 158 -15.54 2.15 -15.19
N GLU A 159 -16.21 1.27 -14.42
CA GLU A 159 -15.99 1.14 -12.98
C GLU A 159 -14.54 0.74 -12.66
N TYR A 160 -13.97 -0.22 -13.40
CA TYR A 160 -12.56 -0.60 -13.27
C TYR A 160 -11.62 0.60 -13.50
N GLU A 161 -11.84 1.38 -14.55
CA GLU A 161 -11.02 2.54 -14.88
C GLU A 161 -11.14 3.65 -13.82
N GLU A 162 -12.34 3.85 -13.24
CA GLU A 162 -12.57 4.76 -12.12
C GLU A 162 -11.84 4.30 -10.85
N ARG A 163 -11.85 3.01 -10.53
CA ARG A 163 -11.11 2.42 -9.41
C ARG A 163 -9.61 2.64 -9.56
N GLU A 164 -9.07 2.32 -10.73
CA GLU A 164 -7.64 2.51 -11.03
C GLU A 164 -7.25 4.00 -11.01
N ARG A 165 -8.15 4.90 -11.43
CA ARG A 165 -7.94 6.34 -11.30
C ARG A 165 -7.89 6.76 -9.83
N ALA A 166 -8.85 6.33 -9.03
CA ALA A 166 -8.89 6.65 -7.60
C ALA A 166 -7.64 6.16 -6.84
N ILE A 167 -7.15 4.96 -7.16
CA ILE A 167 -5.90 4.41 -6.60
C ILE A 167 -4.71 5.29 -6.99
N ARG A 168 -4.58 5.65 -8.28
CA ARG A 168 -3.49 6.51 -8.77
C ARG A 168 -3.52 7.90 -8.15
N ASP A 169 -4.71 8.50 -8.06
CA ASP A 169 -4.89 9.81 -7.45
C ASP A 169 -4.50 9.77 -5.97
N HIS A 170 -4.95 8.75 -5.23
CA HIS A 170 -4.57 8.57 -3.83
C HIS A 170 -3.05 8.43 -3.64
N GLN A 171 -2.38 7.62 -4.47
CA GLN A 171 -0.92 7.45 -4.43
C GLN A 171 -0.18 8.75 -4.75
N TYR A 172 -0.65 9.48 -5.76
CA TYR A 172 -0.11 10.79 -6.14
C TYR A 172 -0.24 11.78 -4.98
N PHE A 173 -1.44 11.94 -4.43
CA PHE A 173 -1.70 12.84 -3.32
C PHE A 173 -0.90 12.48 -2.07
N SER A 174 -0.84 11.20 -1.69
CA SER A 174 -0.03 10.74 -0.54
C SER A 174 1.45 11.13 -0.69
N THR A 175 2.00 10.95 -1.89
CA THR A 175 3.39 11.33 -2.22
C THR A 175 3.59 12.84 -2.16
N VAL A 176 2.67 13.61 -2.75
CA VAL A 176 2.71 15.07 -2.73
C VAL A 176 2.63 15.59 -1.30
N TYR A 177 1.66 15.14 -0.50
CA TYR A 177 1.50 15.56 0.89
C TYR A 177 2.73 15.23 1.74
N LYS A 178 3.30 14.03 1.60
CA LYS A 178 4.53 13.66 2.30
C LYS A 178 5.69 14.58 1.92
N ASN A 179 5.87 14.86 0.63
CA ASN A 179 6.97 15.70 0.15
C ASN A 179 6.80 17.17 0.56
N THR A 180 5.57 17.70 0.50
CA THR A 180 5.25 19.06 0.94
C THR A 180 5.46 19.19 2.44
N GLY A 181 4.92 18.27 3.25
CA GLY A 181 5.12 18.28 4.70
C GLY A 181 6.59 18.15 5.11
N LEU A 182 7.39 17.33 4.42
CA LEU A 182 8.83 17.26 4.66
C LEU A 182 9.56 18.56 4.29
N LYS A 183 9.15 19.22 3.20
CA LYS A 183 9.73 20.51 2.79
C LYS A 183 9.39 21.62 3.77
N GLU A 184 8.13 21.70 4.19
CA GLU A 184 7.65 22.68 5.16
C GLU A 184 8.31 22.45 6.52
N GLY A 185 8.31 21.22 7.04
CA GLY A 185 8.98 20.90 8.30
C GLY A 185 10.49 21.16 8.29
N ARG A 186 11.18 20.92 7.16
CA ARG A 186 12.59 21.33 7.00
C ARG A 186 12.76 22.84 6.98
N ARG A 187 11.82 23.58 6.41
CA ARG A 187 11.88 25.06 6.37
C ARG A 187 11.64 25.64 7.76
N GLU A 188 10.61 25.17 8.45
CA GLU A 188 10.27 25.56 9.81
C GLU A 188 11.39 25.22 10.78
N GLY A 189 11.89 23.98 10.78
CA GLY A 189 13.00 23.59 11.65
C GLY A 189 14.31 24.36 11.39
N ARG A 190 14.55 24.81 10.15
CA ARG A 190 15.67 25.73 9.87
C ARG A 190 15.43 27.14 10.42
N GLN A 191 14.19 27.62 10.39
CA GLN A 191 13.84 28.92 10.95
C GLN A 191 13.92 28.91 12.48
N GLU A 192 13.34 27.89 13.12
CA GLU A 192 13.40 27.68 14.56
C GLU A 192 14.86 27.53 15.03
N GLY A 193 15.63 26.63 14.42
CA GLY A 193 17.05 26.46 14.78
C GLY A 193 17.90 27.72 14.55
N ARG A 194 17.52 28.58 13.58
CA ARG A 194 18.16 29.89 13.42
C ARG A 194 17.79 30.84 14.55
N GLN A 195 16.52 30.88 14.97
CA GLN A 195 16.07 31.71 16.09
C GLN A 195 16.69 31.28 17.42
N GLU A 196 16.67 29.98 17.72
CA GLU A 196 17.33 29.42 18.91
C GLU A 196 18.84 29.72 18.90
N GLY A 197 19.49 29.59 17.73
CA GLY A 197 20.89 29.95 17.57
C GLY A 197 21.17 31.44 17.82
N ILE A 198 20.31 32.33 17.33
CA ILE A 198 20.43 33.77 17.59
C ILE A 198 20.26 34.06 19.07
N GLN A 199 19.21 33.52 19.71
CA GLN A 199 18.97 33.68 21.14
C GLN A 199 20.19 33.23 21.96
N ALA A 200 20.72 32.03 21.71
CA ALA A 200 21.88 31.51 22.43
C ALA A 200 23.13 32.40 22.26
N VAL A 201 23.33 32.97 21.08
CA VAL A 201 24.44 33.92 20.83
C VAL A 201 24.22 35.22 21.59
N VAL A 202 23.00 35.75 21.63
CA VAL A 202 22.68 36.99 22.36
C VAL A 202 22.88 36.78 23.85
N GLU A 203 22.30 35.74 24.43
CA GLU A 203 22.41 35.42 25.86
C GLU A 203 23.88 35.24 26.28
N LEU A 204 24.66 34.48 25.51
CA LEU A 204 26.10 34.28 25.79
C LEU A 204 26.90 35.60 25.75
N LEU A 205 26.62 36.48 24.78
CA LEU A 205 27.34 37.74 24.67
C LEU A 205 26.90 38.76 25.74
N GLN A 206 25.64 38.69 26.21
CA GLN A 206 25.17 39.47 27.35
C GLN A 206 25.85 39.03 28.65
N GLU A 207 26.02 37.71 28.87
CA GLU A 207 26.76 37.16 30.03
C GLU A 207 28.21 37.62 30.08
N MET A 208 28.79 37.95 28.92
CA MET A 208 30.14 38.49 28.77
C MET A 208 30.19 40.03 28.89
N GLU A 209 29.09 40.69 29.27
CA GLU A 209 28.97 42.13 29.48
C GLU A 209 29.33 42.98 28.24
N LEU A 210 29.10 42.46 27.03
CA LEU A 210 29.30 43.24 25.80
C LEU A 210 28.18 44.26 25.58
N GLU A 211 28.55 45.43 25.06
CA GLU A 211 27.57 46.45 24.70
C GLU A 211 26.64 45.99 23.56
N LYS A 212 25.38 46.45 23.63
CA LYS A 212 24.31 46.07 22.70
C LYS A 212 24.68 46.27 21.23
N GLU A 213 25.36 47.36 20.91
CA GLU A 213 25.81 47.68 19.55
C GLU A 213 26.82 46.65 19.02
N VAL A 214 27.72 46.16 19.87
CA VAL A 214 28.70 45.11 19.52
C VAL A 214 28.00 43.77 19.30
N ILE A 215 26.98 43.46 20.12
CA ILE A 215 26.19 42.23 19.99
C ILE A 215 25.39 42.24 18.68
N CYS A 216 24.73 43.35 18.34
CA CYS A 216 24.07 43.54 17.05
C CYS A 216 25.02 43.30 15.88
N GLY A 217 26.25 43.84 15.93
CA GLY A 217 27.27 43.60 14.91
C GLY A 217 27.66 42.12 14.78
N LYS A 218 27.86 41.42 15.90
CA LYS A 218 28.21 39.98 15.90
C LYS A 218 27.06 39.09 15.39
N VAL A 219 25.82 39.39 15.74
CA VAL A 219 24.63 38.67 15.25
C VAL A 219 24.45 38.92 13.74
N GLN A 220 24.61 40.16 13.30
CA GLN A 220 24.58 40.52 11.88
C GLN A 220 25.63 39.72 11.08
N GLU A 221 26.87 39.71 11.55
CA GLU A 221 27.99 39.01 10.90
C GLU A 221 27.76 37.50 10.90
N LYS A 222 27.39 36.89 12.03
CA LYS A 222 27.33 35.43 12.18
C LYS A 222 26.11 34.79 11.52
N PHE A 223 24.99 35.52 11.44
CA PHE A 223 23.77 35.03 10.82
C PHE A 223 23.50 35.62 9.44
N HIS A 224 24.39 36.49 8.93
CA HIS A 224 24.29 37.13 7.62
C HIS A 224 22.92 37.79 7.38
N ILE A 225 22.45 38.55 8.37
CA ILE A 225 21.19 39.32 8.31
C ILE A 225 21.47 40.81 8.16
N SER A 226 20.44 41.60 7.85
CA SER A 226 20.60 43.06 7.80
C SER A 226 20.84 43.65 9.20
N SER A 227 21.45 44.83 9.28
CA SER A 227 21.65 45.52 10.57
C SER A 227 20.32 45.79 11.30
N GLN A 228 19.25 46.06 10.53
CA GLN A 228 17.91 46.30 11.08
C GLN A 228 17.30 45.01 11.65
N GLU A 229 17.42 43.88 10.95
CA GLU A 229 16.98 42.58 11.45
C GLU A 229 17.80 42.13 12.66
N ALA A 230 19.12 42.33 12.66
CA ALA A 230 19.97 42.01 13.80
C ALA A 230 19.56 42.80 15.05
N ALA A 231 19.31 44.10 14.93
CA ALA A 231 18.82 44.91 16.04
C ALA A 231 17.46 44.41 16.56
N GLN A 232 16.54 44.06 15.68
CA GLN A 232 15.23 43.50 16.06
C GLN A 232 15.33 42.15 16.76
N GLU A 233 16.17 41.24 16.26
CA GLU A 233 16.36 39.92 16.88
C GLU A 233 17.08 40.04 18.23
N VAL A 234 18.09 40.91 18.35
CA VAL A 234 18.77 41.18 19.62
C VAL A 234 17.81 41.78 20.64
N GLU A 235 16.94 42.71 20.22
CA GLU A 235 15.92 43.33 21.10
C GLU A 235 14.98 42.28 21.73
N LYS A 236 14.57 41.26 20.98
CA LYS A 236 13.65 40.21 21.46
C LYS A 236 14.19 39.46 22.68
N TYR A 237 15.50 39.31 22.77
CA TYR A 237 16.17 38.53 23.80
C TYR A 237 16.99 39.39 24.77
N TRP A 238 16.95 40.72 24.62
CA TRP A 238 17.72 41.65 25.46
C TRP A 238 17.11 41.74 26.86
N LYS A 239 17.82 41.19 27.85
CA LYS A 239 17.49 41.30 29.28
C LYS A 239 18.20 42.46 29.95
#